data_AF-A0A950QQ04-F1
#
_entry.id   AF-A0A950QQ04-F1
#
_cell.length_a   1.000
_cell.length_b   1.000
_cell.length_c   1.000
_cell.angle_alpha   90.00
_cell.angle_beta   90.00
_cell.angle_gamma   90.00
#
_symmetry.space_group_name_H-M   'P 1'
#
loop_
_entity.id
_entity.type
_entity.pdbx_description
1 polymer ?
#
loop_
_entity_poly.entity_id
_entity_poly.type
_entity_poly.pdbx_seq_one_letter_code
_entity_poly.pdbx_strand_id
1 'polypeptide(L)'
;LRVFAKPLGVTVLVENIANEVTTPERLQEIVTTAHFDDVGFCFDVGHAHFGQGVRQSFELMQHRIRSTHLHDNHGERDEHLWIGEGTIDWAEAMALLRTAPHRPAMLLEITGESNKEIPAGAAESFEKLEKALEAAEKQLAER
;
A
#
# COMPACT_ATOMS: atom_id res chain seq x y z
N LEU A 1 -6.80 22.39 0.12
CA LEU A 1 -5.47 21.74 0.22
C LEU A 1 -4.68 21.82 -1.08
N ARG A 2 -5.16 21.22 -2.20
CA ARG A 2 -4.47 21.22 -3.51
C ARG A 2 -3.99 22.60 -4.02
N VAL A 3 -4.84 23.63 -3.93
CA VAL A 3 -4.52 25.01 -4.37
C VAL A 3 -3.31 25.58 -3.64
N PHE A 4 -3.07 25.15 -2.39
CA PHE A 4 -1.93 25.58 -1.58
C PHE A 4 -0.70 24.66 -1.76
N ALA A 5 -0.90 23.36 -2.00
CA ALA A 5 0.17 22.38 -2.16
C ALA A 5 0.92 22.54 -3.49
N LYS A 6 0.19 22.77 -4.59
CA LYS A 6 0.74 22.81 -5.95
C LYS A 6 1.83 23.88 -6.14
N PRO A 7 1.67 25.15 -5.70
CA PRO A 7 2.71 26.16 -5.83
C PRO A 7 4.00 25.83 -5.06
N LEU A 8 3.92 24.93 -4.07
CA LEU A 8 5.05 24.49 -3.25
C LEU A 8 5.72 23.21 -3.79
N GLY A 9 5.25 22.68 -4.92
CA GLY A 9 5.73 21.40 -5.45
C GLY A 9 5.33 20.19 -4.62
N VAL A 10 4.31 20.31 -3.75
CA VAL A 10 3.81 19.22 -2.92
C VAL A 10 2.66 18.51 -3.64
N THR A 11 2.81 17.21 -3.83
CA THR A 11 1.77 16.34 -4.39
C THR A 11 0.82 15.88 -3.30
N VAL A 12 -0.48 16.02 -3.51
CA VAL A 12 -1.49 15.46 -2.61
C VAL A 12 -1.76 14.02 -3.01
N LEU A 13 -1.74 13.11 -2.02
CA LEU A 13 -2.11 11.72 -2.18
C LEU A 13 -3.43 11.47 -1.46
N VAL A 14 -4.30 10.65 -2.06
CA VAL A 14 -5.49 10.10 -1.40
C VAL A 14 -5.30 8.61 -1.21
N GLU A 15 -5.78 8.10 -0.09
CA GLU A 15 -5.52 6.73 0.36
C GLU A 15 -6.76 5.86 0.23
N ASN A 16 -6.58 4.60 -0.16
CA ASN A 16 -7.64 3.61 -0.08
C ASN A 16 -7.88 3.24 1.39
N ILE A 17 -9.02 3.69 1.92
CA ILE A 17 -9.48 3.30 3.25
C ILE A 17 -10.75 2.46 3.08
N ALA A 18 -10.89 1.42 3.90
CA ALA A 18 -12.03 0.53 3.91
C ALA A 18 -13.31 1.21 4.45
N ASN A 19 -13.88 2.09 3.63
CA ASN A 19 -15.17 2.75 3.85
C ASN A 19 -15.91 2.94 2.52
N GLU A 20 -17.13 3.49 2.56
CA GLU A 20 -17.99 3.61 1.38
C GLU A 20 -17.52 4.63 0.32
N VAL A 21 -16.67 5.59 0.70
CA VAL A 21 -16.33 6.76 -0.14
C VAL A 21 -14.91 6.76 -0.67
N THR A 22 -14.00 5.99 -0.07
CA THR A 22 -12.59 5.90 -0.46
C THR A 22 -12.15 4.50 -0.88
N THR A 23 -13.06 3.70 -1.44
CA THR A 23 -12.64 2.47 -2.13
C THR A 23 -11.75 2.83 -3.34
N PRO A 24 -10.82 1.95 -3.75
CA PRO A 24 -10.06 2.07 -4.98
C PRO A 24 -10.85 2.56 -6.21
N GLU A 25 -12.05 2.02 -6.47
CA GLU A 25 -12.88 2.45 -7.60
C GLU A 25 -13.40 3.87 -7.41
N ARG A 26 -13.85 4.22 -6.19
CA ARG A 26 -14.35 5.57 -5.89
C ARG A 26 -13.26 6.61 -5.99
N LEU A 27 -12.06 6.31 -5.49
CA LEU A 27 -10.90 7.18 -5.63
C LEU A 27 -10.57 7.40 -7.11
N GLN A 28 -10.55 6.34 -7.91
CA GLN A 28 -10.33 6.43 -9.35
C GLN A 28 -11.41 7.26 -10.07
N GLU A 29 -12.68 7.05 -9.72
CA GLU A 29 -13.81 7.82 -10.23
C GLU A 29 -13.66 9.31 -9.91
N ILE A 30 -13.36 9.65 -8.65
CA ILE A 30 -13.20 11.03 -8.18
C ILE A 30 -12.05 11.73 -8.90
N VAL A 31 -10.85 11.14 -8.96
CA VAL A 31 -9.70 11.80 -9.59
C VAL A 31 -9.89 11.98 -11.09
N THR A 32 -10.55 11.02 -11.75
CA THR A 32 -10.83 11.07 -13.19
C THR A 32 -11.90 12.11 -13.51
N THR A 33 -13.03 12.07 -12.79
CA THR A 33 -14.18 12.97 -13.04
C THR A 33 -13.84 14.42 -12.71
N ALA A 34 -13.03 14.65 -11.68
CA ALA A 34 -12.61 15.99 -11.29
C ALA A 34 -11.38 16.50 -12.07
N HIS A 35 -10.84 15.73 -13.02
CA HIS A 35 -9.63 16.04 -13.78
C HIS A 35 -8.43 16.42 -12.88
N PHE A 36 -8.22 15.64 -11.82
CA PHE A 36 -7.12 15.84 -10.88
C PHE A 36 -5.87 15.06 -11.32
N ASP A 37 -5.21 15.56 -12.37
CA ASP A 37 -3.99 14.94 -12.93
C ASP A 37 -2.77 15.06 -12.01
N ASP A 38 -2.81 15.97 -11.03
CA ASP A 38 -1.77 16.23 -10.03
C ASP A 38 -2.08 15.63 -8.65
N VAL A 39 -3.08 14.75 -8.56
CA VAL A 39 -3.36 13.94 -7.37
C VAL A 39 -2.92 12.50 -7.62
N GLY A 40 -2.14 11.97 -6.69
CA GLY A 40 -1.69 10.58 -6.67
C GLY A 40 -2.43 9.75 -5.62
N PHE A 41 -2.01 8.50 -5.48
CA PHE A 41 -2.50 7.60 -4.45
C PHE A 41 -1.43 7.22 -3.45
N CYS A 42 -1.84 7.16 -2.18
CA CYS A 42 -1.19 6.33 -1.19
C CYS A 42 -1.88 4.96 -1.24
N PHE A 43 -1.15 3.92 -1.62
CA PHE A 43 -1.71 2.58 -1.64
C PHE A 43 -1.47 1.90 -0.31
N ASP A 44 -2.52 1.77 0.49
CA ASP A 44 -2.47 1.03 1.74
C ASP A 44 -2.76 -0.45 1.46
N VAL A 45 -1.76 -1.29 1.69
CA VAL A 45 -1.85 -2.74 1.46
C VAL A 45 -2.74 -3.41 2.49
N GLY A 46 -2.71 -2.94 3.73
CA GLY A 46 -3.48 -3.53 4.83
C GLY A 46 -4.97 -3.26 4.69
N HIS A 47 -5.36 -2.02 4.37
CA HIS A 47 -6.74 -1.67 4.01
C HIS A 47 -7.24 -2.46 2.78
N ALA A 48 -6.37 -2.72 1.80
CA ALA A 48 -6.75 -3.51 0.64
C ALA A 48 -7.02 -4.98 1.00
N HIS A 49 -6.34 -5.55 2.00
CA HIS A 49 -6.49 -6.97 2.39
C HIS A 49 -7.87 -7.30 2.96
N PHE A 50 -8.36 -6.53 3.94
CA PHE A 50 -9.70 -6.73 4.51
C PHE A 50 -10.81 -5.96 3.76
N GLY A 51 -10.42 -5.17 2.75
CA GLY A 51 -11.32 -4.46 1.84
C GLY A 51 -11.65 -5.26 0.59
N GLN A 52 -11.20 -4.77 -0.57
CA GLN A 52 -11.53 -5.32 -1.89
C GLN A 52 -10.52 -6.35 -2.42
N GLY A 53 -9.48 -6.64 -1.65
CA GLY A 53 -8.35 -7.48 -2.05
C GLY A 53 -7.18 -6.66 -2.61
N VAL A 54 -5.96 -7.08 -2.25
CA VAL A 54 -4.71 -6.40 -2.60
C VAL A 54 -4.53 -6.29 -4.11
N ARG A 55 -4.67 -7.39 -4.85
CA ARG A 55 -4.53 -7.41 -6.31
C ARG A 55 -5.53 -6.50 -7.02
N GLN A 56 -6.81 -6.63 -6.73
CA GLN A 56 -7.87 -5.83 -7.36
C GLN A 56 -7.63 -4.34 -7.11
N SER A 57 -7.34 -3.98 -5.85
CA SER A 57 -7.07 -2.59 -5.46
C SER A 57 -5.83 -2.04 -6.17
N PHE A 58 -4.75 -2.83 -6.24
CA PHE A 58 -3.53 -2.45 -6.93
C PHE A 58 -3.78 -2.22 -8.43
N GLU A 59 -4.48 -3.14 -9.11
CA GLU A 59 -4.74 -3.05 -10.54
C GLU A 59 -5.48 -1.75 -10.91
N LEU A 60 -6.42 -1.34 -10.05
CA LEU A 60 -7.12 -0.08 -10.17
C LEU A 60 -6.21 1.13 -9.93
N MET A 61 -5.33 1.08 -8.93
CA MET A 61 -4.60 2.27 -8.44
C MET A 61 -3.21 2.47 -9.07
N GLN A 62 -2.57 1.41 -9.58
CA GLN A 62 -1.14 1.33 -9.89
C GLN A 62 -0.53 2.53 -10.64
N HIS A 63 -1.24 3.11 -11.61
CA HIS A 63 -0.72 4.21 -12.43
C HIS A 63 -0.50 5.52 -11.64
N ARG A 64 -1.25 5.71 -10.56
CA ARG A 64 -1.22 6.93 -9.74
C ARG A 64 -0.59 6.73 -8.37
N ILE A 65 -0.15 5.51 -8.02
CA ILE A 65 0.55 5.24 -6.75
C ILE A 65 1.86 6.05 -6.70
N ARG A 66 2.09 6.73 -5.57
CA ARG A 66 3.32 7.49 -5.28
C ARG A 66 3.93 7.13 -3.92
N SER A 67 3.12 6.61 -3.01
CA SER A 67 3.53 6.08 -1.70
C SER A 67 2.70 4.86 -1.37
N THR A 68 3.17 4.06 -0.43
CA THR A 68 2.41 2.98 0.17
C THR A 68 2.44 3.10 1.68
N HIS A 69 1.38 2.62 2.32
CA HIS A 69 1.39 2.27 3.73
C HIS A 69 1.40 0.75 3.85
N LEU A 70 2.32 0.24 4.65
CA LEU A 70 2.60 -1.17 4.82
C LEU A 70 2.37 -1.55 6.27
N HIS A 71 1.40 -2.42 6.47
CA HIS A 71 1.11 -3.04 7.75
C HIS A 71 0.37 -4.33 7.50
N ASP A 72 0.41 -5.24 8.47
CA ASP A 72 -0.30 -6.51 8.39
C ASP A 72 -1.63 -6.46 9.16
N ASN A 73 -2.50 -7.42 8.86
CA ASN A 73 -3.73 -7.69 9.59
C ASN A 73 -4.27 -9.08 9.21
N HIS A 74 -5.26 -9.57 9.98
CA HIS A 74 -5.82 -10.91 9.74
C HIS A 74 -6.95 -10.94 8.68
N GLY A 75 -7.24 -9.83 8.01
CA GLY A 75 -8.28 -9.75 6.97
C GLY A 75 -9.68 -9.39 7.50
N GLU A 76 -9.83 -9.08 8.79
CA GLU A 76 -11.13 -8.76 9.40
C GLU A 76 -11.27 -7.28 9.78
N ARG A 77 -10.17 -6.62 10.14
CA ARG A 77 -10.13 -5.25 10.63
C ARG A 77 -8.75 -4.64 10.46
N ASP A 78 -8.69 -3.35 10.75
CA ASP A 78 -7.48 -2.56 10.63
C ASP A 78 -6.58 -2.69 11.88
N GLU A 79 -5.63 -3.64 11.86
CA GLU A 79 -4.84 -4.00 13.06
C GLU A 79 -3.44 -3.39 13.12
N HIS A 80 -2.92 -2.91 11.98
CA HIS A 80 -1.60 -2.26 11.89
C HIS A 80 -0.47 -3.08 12.52
N LEU A 81 -0.46 -4.38 12.25
CA LEU A 81 0.53 -5.33 12.77
C LEU A 81 1.86 -5.23 12.01
N TRP A 82 2.93 -5.74 12.61
CA TRP A 82 4.19 -5.90 11.88
C TRP A 82 4.05 -6.88 10.72
N ILE A 83 4.85 -6.68 9.67
CA ILE A 83 4.86 -7.54 8.49
C ILE A 83 5.07 -9.00 8.90
N GLY A 84 4.19 -9.89 8.43
CA GLY A 84 4.20 -11.32 8.71
C GLY A 84 3.58 -11.71 10.05
N GLU A 85 2.94 -10.79 10.77
CA GLU A 85 2.13 -11.11 11.96
C GLU A 85 0.63 -11.23 11.65
N GLY A 86 0.22 -10.97 10.41
CA GLY A 86 -1.14 -11.19 9.91
C GLY A 86 -1.18 -12.22 8.79
N THR A 87 -2.12 -12.05 7.86
CA THR A 87 -2.43 -13.03 6.81
C THR A 87 -2.27 -12.48 5.39
N ILE A 88 -1.67 -11.30 5.23
CA ILE A 88 -1.41 -10.73 3.91
C ILE A 88 -0.40 -11.60 3.13
N ASP A 89 -0.71 -11.93 1.88
CA ASP A 89 0.26 -12.52 0.96
C ASP A 89 1.26 -11.44 0.48
N TRP A 90 2.30 -11.24 1.30
CA TRP A 90 3.35 -10.27 1.00
C TRP A 90 4.18 -10.63 -0.24
N ALA A 91 4.25 -11.91 -0.65
CA ALA A 91 4.94 -12.28 -1.87
C ALA A 91 4.17 -11.77 -3.09
N GLU A 92 2.85 -11.94 -3.12
CA GLU A 92 1.99 -11.36 -4.14
C GLU A 92 2.04 -9.82 -4.11
N ALA A 93 1.86 -9.21 -2.93
CA ALA A 93 1.82 -7.75 -2.78
C ALA A 93 3.13 -7.10 -3.28
N MET A 94 4.28 -7.64 -2.89
CA MET A 94 5.58 -7.13 -3.32
C MET A 94 5.83 -7.35 -4.82
N ALA A 95 5.37 -8.48 -5.37
CA ALA A 95 5.44 -8.72 -6.81
C ALA A 95 4.64 -7.68 -7.61
N LEU A 96 3.44 -7.34 -7.15
CA LEU A 96 2.59 -6.30 -7.74
C LEU A 96 3.24 -4.92 -7.63
N LEU A 97 3.70 -4.53 -6.44
CA LEU A 97 4.34 -3.24 -6.23
C LEU A 97 5.57 -3.05 -7.13
N ARG A 98 6.31 -4.12 -7.42
CA ARG A 98 7.42 -4.09 -8.38
C ARG A 98 6.98 -3.84 -9.83
N THR A 99 5.75 -4.17 -10.21
CA THR A 99 5.21 -3.86 -11.54
C THR A 99 4.63 -2.45 -11.64
N ALA A 100 4.60 -1.68 -10.55
CA ALA A 100 4.10 -0.32 -10.58
C ALA A 100 4.92 0.57 -11.54
N PRO A 101 4.28 1.43 -12.36
CA PRO A 101 4.98 2.32 -13.30
C PRO A 101 5.94 3.30 -12.63
N HIS A 102 5.75 3.57 -11.36
CA HIS A 102 6.62 4.39 -10.52
C HIS A 102 7.01 3.59 -9.30
N ARG A 103 8.25 3.75 -8.83
CA ARG A 103 8.70 3.16 -7.56
C ARG A 103 8.10 3.97 -6.40
N PRO A 104 7.11 3.43 -5.67
CA PRO A 104 6.52 4.18 -4.58
C PRO A 104 7.44 4.16 -3.36
N ALA A 105 7.32 5.18 -2.51
CA ALA A 105 7.91 5.12 -1.17
C ALA A 105 7.21 4.02 -0.36
N MET A 106 7.97 3.20 0.35
CA MET A 106 7.43 2.19 1.28
C MET A 106 7.50 2.73 2.70
N LEU A 107 6.35 2.93 3.34
CA LEU A 107 6.22 3.41 4.71
C LEU A 107 5.57 2.33 5.57
N LEU A 108 6.19 1.99 6.70
CA LEU A 108 5.58 1.11 7.71
C LEU A 108 4.62 1.93 8.58
N GLU A 109 3.36 1.50 8.67
CA GLU A 109 2.34 2.12 9.53
C GLU A 109 1.93 1.13 10.62
N ILE A 110 2.53 1.25 11.81
CA ILE A 110 2.45 0.21 12.83
C ILE A 110 1.87 0.78 14.12
N THR A 111 0.98 0.04 14.77
CA THR A 111 0.49 0.41 16.10
C THR A 111 1.61 0.37 17.14
N GLY A 112 1.61 1.35 18.04
CA GLY A 112 2.58 1.43 19.14
C GLY A 112 2.38 0.40 20.25
N GLU A 113 1.39 -0.49 20.16
CA GLU A 113 1.04 -1.46 21.22
C GLU A 113 1.90 -2.73 21.17
N SER A 114 2.90 -2.77 20.30
CA SER A 114 3.81 -3.91 20.20
C SER A 114 4.85 -3.94 21.32
N ASN A 115 5.15 -5.15 21.81
CA ASN A 115 6.30 -5.39 22.71
C ASN A 115 7.66 -5.33 21.98
N LYS A 116 7.69 -5.13 20.66
CA LYS A 116 8.92 -4.99 19.88
C LYS A 116 9.45 -3.57 19.95
N GLU A 117 10.76 -3.43 20.11
CA GLU A 117 11.42 -2.14 19.90
C GLU A 117 11.26 -1.70 18.44
N ILE A 118 10.86 -0.45 18.21
CA ILE A 118 10.53 0.07 16.87
C ILE A 118 11.64 -0.19 15.84
N PRO A 119 12.94 0.06 16.12
CA PRO A 119 13.99 -0.21 15.14
C PRO A 119 14.14 -1.69 14.79
N ALA A 120 13.99 -2.58 15.77
CA ALA A 120 14.07 -4.02 15.55
C ALA A 120 12.87 -4.54 14.75
N GLY A 121 11.65 -4.10 15.10
CA GLY A 121 10.43 -4.45 14.35
C GLY A 121 10.48 -3.96 12.90
N ALA A 122 10.99 -2.74 12.68
CA ALA A 122 11.17 -2.20 11.33
C ALA A 122 12.20 -2.99 10.52
N ALA A 123 13.37 -3.31 11.11
CA ALA A 123 14.40 -4.11 10.44
C ALA A 123 13.87 -5.51 10.06
N GLU A 124 13.21 -6.20 10.98
CA GLU A 124 12.58 -7.50 10.74
C GLU A 124 11.53 -7.42 9.63
N SER A 125 10.73 -6.35 9.62
CA SER A 125 9.70 -6.13 8.60
C SER A 125 10.29 -5.96 7.21
N PHE A 126 11.32 -5.14 7.06
CA PHE A 126 11.99 -4.98 5.76
C PHE A 126 12.69 -6.27 5.30
N GLU A 127 13.32 -7.03 6.20
CA GLU A 127 13.90 -8.33 5.87
C GLU A 127 12.83 -9.32 5.35
N LYS A 128 11.63 -9.32 5.96
CA LYS A 128 10.52 -10.15 5.49
C LYS A 128 10.01 -9.73 4.11
N LEU A 129 9.91 -8.42 3.85
CA LEU A 129 9.51 -7.90 2.53
C LEU A 129 10.53 -8.26 1.44
N GLU A 130 11.83 -8.18 1.74
CA GLU A 130 12.89 -8.62 0.83
C GLU A 130 12.78 -10.12 0.51
N LYS A 131 12.61 -10.97 1.51
CA LYS A 131 12.42 -12.42 1.31
C LYS A 131 11.15 -12.74 0.52
N ALA A 132 10.05 -12.03 0.79
CA ALA A 132 8.80 -12.19 0.05
C ALA A 132 8.99 -11.85 -1.44
N LEU A 133 9.75 -10.80 -1.73
CA LEU A 133 10.09 -10.40 -3.09
C LEU A 133 10.93 -11.46 -3.82
N GLU A 134 11.95 -12.02 -3.16
CA GLU A 134 12.77 -13.11 -3.70
C GLU A 134 11.95 -14.38 -3.96
N ALA A 135 11.04 -14.73 -3.05
CA ALA A 135 10.15 -15.87 -3.21
C ALA A 135 9.25 -15.72 -4.44
N ALA A 136 8.70 -14.52 -4.65
CA ALA A 136 7.92 -14.22 -5.83
C ALA A 136 8.73 -14.32 -7.14
N GLU A 137 9.99 -13.86 -7.16
CA GLU A 137 10.85 -13.98 -8.35
C GLU A 137 11.12 -15.42 -8.73
N LYS A 138 11.39 -16.29 -7.75
CA LYS A 138 11.59 -17.73 -7.99
C LYS A 138 10.33 -18.36 -8.59
N GLN A 139 9.15 -18.04 -8.06
CA GLN A 139 7.89 -18.54 -8.60
C GLN A 139 7.60 -18.07 -10.03
N LEU A 140 8.02 -16.87 -10.41
CA LEU A 140 7.92 -16.40 -11.80
C LEU A 140 8.93 -17.08 -12.73
N ALA A 141 10.15 -17.35 -12.25
CA ALA A 141 11.21 -17.99 -13.05
C ALA A 141 10.95 -19.48 -13.33
N GLU A 142 10.13 -20.13 -12.51
CA GLU A 142 9.75 -21.55 -12.64
C GLU A 142 8.51 -21.78 -13.52
N ARG A 143 7.88 -20.71 -14.05
CA ARG A 143 6.72 -20.75 -14.96
C ARG A 143 7.14 -20.54 -16.41
#